data_AF-A0A504KXP8-F1
#
_entry.id   AF-A0A504KXP8-F1
#
_cell.length_a   1.000
_cell.length_b   1.000
_cell.length_c   1.000
_cell.angle_alpha   90.00
_cell.angle_beta   90.00
_cell.angle_gamma   90.00
#
_symmetry.space_group_name_H-M   'P 1'
#
loop_
_entity.id
_entity.type
_entity.pdbx_description
1 polymer ?
#
loop_
_entity_poly.entity_id
_entity_poly.type
_entity_poly.pdbx_seq_one_letter_code
_entity_poly.pdbx_strand_id
1 'polypeptide(L)'
;GRLLPAGSQGKAAMLLYEDAKGERITLFVTAESAETAKGTYMAETGGPEAVYWLDKGYACAVVGSLPPERLSAVAKSAYGQLLAGISS
;
A
#
# COMPACT_ATOMS: atom_id res chain seq x y z
N GLY A 1 -10.36 4.39 -7.66
CA GLY A 1 -9.45 3.24 -7.76
C GLY A 1 -9.84 2.34 -8.92
N ARG A 2 -9.06 1.29 -9.20
CA ARG A 2 -9.36 0.30 -10.25
C ARG A 2 -8.88 -1.10 -9.84
N LEU A 3 -9.47 -2.14 -10.41
CA LEU A 3 -8.95 -3.50 -10.30
C LEU A 3 -7.87 -3.75 -11.37
N LEU A 4 -6.87 -4.53 -11.01
CA LEU A 4 -5.72 -4.91 -11.83
C LEU A 4 -5.59 -6.43 -11.88
N PRO A 5 -5.12 -7.00 -13.00
CA PRO A 5 -4.63 -8.38 -13.00
C PRO A 5 -3.36 -8.48 -12.16
N ALA A 6 -3.27 -9.49 -11.31
CA ALA A 6 -2.16 -9.73 -10.37
C ALA A 6 -1.63 -11.17 -10.49
N GLY A 7 -1.25 -11.56 -11.72
CA GLY A 7 -0.61 -12.85 -12.00
C GLY A 7 -1.37 -14.06 -11.42
N SER A 8 -0.64 -15.01 -10.84
CA SER A 8 -1.19 -16.20 -10.20
C SER A 8 -1.99 -15.91 -8.92
N GLN A 9 -1.86 -14.71 -8.34
CA GLN A 9 -2.54 -14.29 -7.12
C GLN A 9 -3.93 -13.67 -7.38
N GLY A 10 -4.34 -13.61 -8.66
CA GLY A 10 -5.68 -13.19 -9.05
C GLY A 10 -5.78 -11.70 -9.35
N LYS A 11 -6.50 -10.96 -8.50
CA LYS A 11 -6.84 -9.54 -8.71
C LYS A 11 -6.21 -8.67 -7.64
N ALA A 12 -5.66 -7.53 -8.04
CA ALA A 12 -5.26 -6.48 -7.12
C ALA A 12 -6.21 -5.28 -7.22
N ALA A 13 -6.41 -4.56 -6.12
CA ALA A 13 -7.02 -3.25 -6.12
C ALA A 13 -5.94 -2.16 -6.09
N MET A 14 -6.14 -1.11 -6.87
CA MET A 14 -5.31 0.09 -6.88
C MET A 14 -6.16 1.30 -6.52
N LEU A 15 -5.82 1.95 -5.41
CA LEU A 15 -6.47 3.17 -4.92
C LEU A 15 -5.48 4.32 -5.07
N LEU A 16 -5.89 5.38 -5.77
CA LEU A 16 -5.06 6.57 -6.00
C LEU A 16 -5.68 7.72 -5.23
N TYR A 17 -4.85 8.43 -4.47
CA TYR A 17 -5.26 9.61 -3.72
C TYR A 17 -4.34 10.77 -4.08
N GLU A 18 -4.92 11.97 -4.07
CA GLU A 18 -4.23 13.23 -4.27
C GLU A 18 -4.71 14.19 -3.18
N ASP A 19 -3.78 14.89 -2.52
CA ASP A 19 -4.14 15.94 -1.56
C ASP A 19 -4.29 17.32 -2.23
N ALA A 20 -4.70 18.32 -1.47
CA ALA A 20 -4.93 19.67 -2.00
C ALA A 20 -3.67 20.37 -2.56
N LYS A 21 -2.46 19.85 -2.27
CA LYS A 21 -1.19 20.34 -2.80
C LYS A 21 -0.77 19.60 -4.07
N GLY A 22 -1.55 18.61 -4.52
CA GLY A 22 -1.23 17.76 -5.66
C GLY A 22 -0.30 16.59 -5.30
N GLU A 23 -0.03 16.35 -4.01
CA GLU A 23 0.81 15.22 -3.60
C GLU A 23 0.03 13.91 -3.72
N ARG A 24 0.62 12.91 -4.39
CA ARG A 24 -0.05 11.66 -4.74
C ARG A 24 0.48 10.46 -3.97
N ILE A 25 -0.44 9.58 -3.60
CA ILE A 25 -0.11 8.22 -3.16
C ILE A 25 -0.91 7.20 -3.98
N THR A 26 -0.36 6.00 -4.09
CA THR A 26 -1.06 4.83 -4.59
C THR A 26 -1.02 3.74 -3.53
N LEU A 27 -2.18 3.18 -3.18
CA LEU A 27 -2.29 1.97 -2.37
C LEU A 27 -2.63 0.79 -3.28
N PHE A 28 -1.75 -0.21 -3.30
CA PHE A 28 -2.00 -1.52 -3.88
C PHE A 28 -2.45 -2.49 -2.79
N VAL A 29 -3.44 -3.32 -3.10
CA VAL A 29 -3.93 -4.39 -2.22
C VAL A 29 -4.16 -5.65 -3.06
N THR A 30 -3.60 -6.78 -2.66
CA THR A 30 -3.89 -8.08 -3.25
C THR A 30 -4.09 -9.10 -2.13
N ALA A 31 -4.85 -10.17 -2.40
CA ALA A 31 -4.81 -11.35 -1.54
C ALA A 31 -3.39 -11.96 -1.60
N GLU A 32 -2.89 -12.42 -0.46
CA GLU A 32 -1.56 -13.05 -0.31
C GLU A 32 -1.60 -14.03 0.87
N SER A 33 -1.11 -15.25 0.68
CA SER A 33 -1.05 -16.29 1.72
C SER A 33 0.36 -16.54 2.27
N ALA A 34 1.35 -15.81 1.78
CA ALA A 34 2.73 -15.86 2.26
C ALA A 34 2.87 -15.43 3.73
N GLU A 35 4.07 -15.67 4.28
CA GLU A 35 4.41 -15.30 5.65
C GLU A 35 4.32 -13.78 5.88
N THR A 36 4.10 -13.42 7.15
CA THR A 36 4.00 -12.02 7.54
C THR A 36 5.29 -11.27 7.29
N ALA A 37 5.22 -10.14 6.60
CA ALA A 37 6.37 -9.30 6.29
C ALA A 37 5.98 -7.82 6.34
N LYS A 38 6.95 -6.94 6.61
CA LYS A 38 6.77 -5.49 6.49
C LYS A 38 8.10 -4.81 6.22
N GLY A 39 8.06 -3.66 5.57
CA GLY A 39 9.27 -2.90 5.30
C GLY A 39 9.03 -1.63 4.53
N THR A 40 10.14 -0.99 4.19
CA THR A 40 10.19 0.19 3.32
C THR A 40 11.08 -0.13 2.13
N TYR A 41 10.66 0.31 0.95
CA TYR A 41 11.45 0.27 -0.28
C TYR A 41 11.81 1.70 -0.70
N MET A 42 13.08 1.90 -1.01
CA MET A 42 13.63 3.16 -1.51
C MET A 42 14.12 2.96 -2.95
N ALA A 43 13.64 3.80 -3.86
CA ALA A 43 14.13 3.81 -5.24
C ALA A 43 15.53 4.46 -5.31
N GLU A 44 16.46 3.85 -6.03
CA GLU A 44 17.86 4.29 -6.12
C GLU A 44 18.03 5.67 -6.81
N THR A 45 17.09 6.06 -7.69
CA THR A 45 17.20 7.25 -8.55
C THR A 45 16.25 8.40 -8.18
N GLY A 46 15.82 8.49 -6.92
CA GLY A 46 14.90 9.55 -6.49
C GLY A 46 13.50 9.33 -7.07
N GLY A 47 12.81 8.32 -6.51
CA GLY A 47 11.44 7.95 -6.87
C GLY A 47 10.57 7.81 -5.62
N PRO A 48 9.26 7.50 -5.79
CA PRO A 48 8.37 7.35 -4.67
C PRO A 48 8.82 6.19 -3.77
N GLU A 49 8.95 6.50 -2.48
CA GLU A 49 9.19 5.55 -1.41
C GLU A 49 7.93 4.68 -1.24
N ALA A 50 8.12 3.44 -0.82
CA ALA A 50 7.01 2.52 -0.57
C ALA A 50 7.08 1.94 0.84
N VAL A 51 5.96 1.93 1.55
CA VAL A 51 5.79 1.17 2.79
C VAL A 51 4.87 0.00 2.48
N TYR A 52 5.33 -1.22 2.76
CA TYR A 52 4.59 -2.44 2.44
C TYR A 52 4.40 -3.34 3.65
N TRP A 53 3.34 -4.15 3.60
CA TRP A 53 3.08 -5.21 4.57
C TRP A 53 2.37 -6.39 3.90
N LEU A 54 2.67 -7.58 4.42
CA LEU A 54 1.98 -8.83 4.19
C LEU A 54 1.44 -9.27 5.55
N ASP A 55 0.12 -9.23 5.72
CA ASP A 55 -0.54 -9.66 6.95
C ASP A 55 -2.02 -9.94 6.69
N LYS A 56 -2.63 -10.79 7.53
CA LYS A 56 -4.07 -11.12 7.49
C LYS A 56 -4.60 -11.57 6.13
N GLY A 57 -3.78 -12.23 5.32
CA GLY A 57 -4.20 -12.71 3.99
C GLY A 57 -4.09 -11.66 2.88
N TYR A 58 -3.44 -10.52 3.15
CA TYR A 58 -3.28 -9.44 2.17
C TYR A 58 -1.83 -8.97 2.08
N ALA A 59 -1.39 -8.69 0.85
CA ALA A 59 -0.20 -7.90 0.57
C ALA A 59 -0.61 -6.50 0.14
N CYS A 60 -0.02 -5.50 0.79
CA CYS A 60 -0.30 -4.10 0.51
C CYS A 60 0.99 -3.31 0.35
N ALA A 61 0.93 -2.29 -0.50
CA ALA A 61 2.01 -1.32 -0.65
C ALA A 61 1.43 0.08 -0.82
N VAL A 62 1.86 1.02 0.02
CA VAL A 62 1.60 2.45 -0.14
C VAL A 62 2.81 3.08 -0.78
N VAL A 63 2.66 3.58 -2.00
CA VAL A 63 3.73 4.13 -2.84
C VAL A 63 3.46 5.62 -3.07
N GLY A 64 4.44 6.48 -2.84
CA GLY A 64 4.29 7.92 -3.11
C GLY A 64 5.59 8.69 -2.87
N SER A 65 5.66 9.93 -3.36
CA SER A 65 6.82 10.81 -3.19
C SER A 65 6.72 11.70 -1.95
N LEU A 66 5.89 11.30 -0.98
CA LEU A 66 5.76 11.98 0.30
C LEU A 66 7.04 11.81 1.12
N PRO A 67 7.33 12.73 2.07
CA PRO A 67 8.36 12.50 3.06
C PRO A 67 8.14 11.17 3.83
N PRO A 68 9.20 10.44 4.21
CA PRO A 68 9.12 9.10 4.82
C PRO A 68 8.14 9.02 6.00
N GLU A 69 8.17 10.02 6.90
CA GLU A 69 7.31 10.06 8.07
C GLU A 69 5.82 10.17 7.71
N ARG A 70 5.51 10.99 6.70
CA ARG A 70 4.12 11.19 6.24
C ARG A 70 3.62 9.95 5.52
N LEU A 71 4.47 9.31 4.70
CA LEU A 71 4.15 8.05 4.04
C LEU A 71 3.91 6.92 5.06
N SER A 72 4.75 6.84 6.10
CA SER A 72 4.58 5.89 7.21
C SER A 72 3.27 6.12 7.97
N ALA A 73 2.89 7.37 8.22
CA ALA A 73 1.61 7.70 8.87
C ALA A 73 0.40 7.26 8.02
N VAL A 74 0.46 7.48 6.71
CA VAL A 74 -0.56 6.99 5.77
C VAL A 74 -0.64 5.46 5.80
N ALA A 75 0.50 4.76 5.72
CA ALA A 75 0.53 3.31 5.75
C ALA A 75 -0.04 2.73 7.05
N LYS A 76 0.25 3.33 8.21
CA LYS A 76 -0.34 2.95 9.49
C LYS A 76 -1.86 3.13 9.50
N SER A 77 -2.36 4.24 8.96
CA SER A 77 -3.81 4.50 8.84
C SER A 77 -4.48 3.49 7.92
N ALA A 78 -3.89 3.22 6.76
CA ALA A 78 -4.39 2.24 5.80
C ALA A 78 -4.44 0.82 6.39
N TYR A 79 -3.40 0.41 7.11
CA TYR A 79 -3.37 -0.88 7.80
C TYR A 79 -4.48 -0.96 8.87
N GLY A 80 -4.68 0.08 9.67
CA GLY A 80 -5.77 0.12 10.66
C GLY A 80 -7.15 -0.01 10.03
N GLN A 81 -7.39 0.68 8.91
CA GLN A 81 -8.65 0.58 8.16
C GLN A 81 -8.86 -0.80 7.55
N LEU A 82 -7.80 -1.44 7.04
CA LEU A 82 -7.84 -2.81 6.54
C LEU A 82 -8.26 -3.78 7.64
N LEU A 83 -7.63 -3.71 8.82
CA LEU A 83 -7.97 -4.57 9.96
C LEU A 83 -9.43 -4.39 10.40
N ALA A 84 -9.91 -3.16 10.45
CA ALA A 84 -11.29 -2.86 10.79
C ALA A 84 -12.28 -3.46 9.78
N GLY A 85 -11.98 -3.35 8.47
CA GLY A 85 -12.82 -3.89 7.41
C GLY A 85 -12.80 -5.42 7.26
N ILE A 86 -11.73 -6.09 7.74
CA ILE A 86 -11.68 -7.56 7.80
C ILE A 86 -12.49 -8.09 8.99
N SER A 87 -12.64 -7.28 10.05
CA SER A 87 -13.31 -7.69 11.29
C SER A 87 -14.83 -7.43 11.29
N SER A 88 -15.35 -6.79 10.24
CA SER A 88 -16.77 -6.44 10.05
C SER A 88 -17.48 -7.44 9.14
#